data_AF-A0A0F9A230-F1
#
_entry.id   AF-A0A0F9A230-F1
#
_cell.length_a   1.000
_cell.length_b   1.000
_cell.length_c   1.000
_cell.angle_alpha   90.00
_cell.angle_beta   90.00
_cell.angle_gamma   90.00
#
_symmetry.space_group_name_H-M   'P 1'
#
loop_
_entity.id
_entity.type
_entity.pdbx_description
1 polymer ?
#
loop_
_entity_poly.entity_id
_entity_poly.type
_entity_poly.pdbx_seq_one_letter_code
_entity_poly.pdbx_strand_id
1 'polypeptide(L)'
;MPYYPEGEELKDACKKLRMYSCCAECGSDLVARWDMVEKRTYIICSNNKEHEGLRKTWPDILKEKREVFSMDSTALMKLDKPGMVARIEQAKWPGELKPEEKALVVTVALSYGLDPILNELSIYQGRPYPTINAWYRKSQETGQFDGMDSRPATKKEREERNVEEGDYLYRCEVWRKGASHPFVGWGRVKEEETQPGSRKQGDSTSTYKPIQNNPDRMCEKRSEMQAMRKAFSIPMPTMSFEEIPGVGKVNTT
;
A
#
# COMPACT_ATOMS: atom_id res chain seq x y z
N MET A 1 28.31 -26.69 2.29
CA MET A 1 29.44 -26.12 3.09
C MET A 1 29.27 -24.60 3.27
N PRO A 2 29.43 -24.04 4.48
CA PRO A 2 29.29 -22.59 4.72
C PRO A 2 30.38 -21.78 4.00
N TYR A 3 29.98 -20.73 3.27
CA TYR A 3 30.90 -19.81 2.62
C TYR A 3 31.14 -18.59 3.51
N TYR A 4 32.40 -18.34 3.86
CA TYR A 4 32.82 -17.21 4.68
C TYR A 4 33.46 -16.14 3.77
N PRO A 5 32.79 -15.00 3.53
CA PRO A 5 33.40 -13.92 2.75
C PRO A 5 34.58 -13.30 3.51
N GLU A 6 35.66 -13.00 2.80
CA GLU A 6 36.86 -12.33 3.33
C GLU A 6 36.79 -10.81 3.09
N GLY A 7 37.24 -9.98 4.04
CA GLY A 7 37.36 -8.50 3.90
C GLY A 7 36.69 -7.66 5.00
N GLU A 8 37.04 -6.36 5.08
CA GLU A 8 36.69 -5.42 6.17
C GLU A 8 35.20 -5.02 6.26
N GLU A 9 34.36 -5.32 5.28
CA GLU A 9 32.92 -5.00 5.30
C GLU A 9 32.03 -6.26 5.14
N LEU A 10 32.14 -7.19 6.08
CA LEU A 10 31.44 -8.49 6.08
C LEU A 10 29.93 -8.41 5.80
N LYS A 11 29.24 -7.39 6.34
CA LYS A 11 27.79 -7.21 6.14
C LYS A 11 27.46 -6.85 4.69
N ASP A 12 28.23 -5.96 4.08
CA ASP A 12 28.00 -5.52 2.70
C ASP A 12 28.46 -6.58 1.69
N ALA A 13 29.54 -7.32 1.99
CA ALA A 13 29.94 -8.48 1.22
C ALA A 13 28.85 -9.57 1.22
N CYS A 14 28.28 -9.88 2.38
CA CYS A 14 27.17 -10.84 2.48
C CYS A 14 25.93 -10.37 1.70
N LYS A 15 25.60 -9.08 1.79
CA LYS A 15 24.47 -8.48 1.07
C LYS A 15 24.68 -8.56 -0.45
N LYS A 16 25.87 -8.21 -0.95
CA LYS A 16 26.22 -8.30 -2.37
C LYS A 16 26.14 -9.74 -2.87
N LEU A 17 26.71 -10.69 -2.15
CA LEU A 17 26.68 -12.11 -2.54
C LEU A 17 25.26 -12.68 -2.58
N ARG A 18 24.39 -12.35 -1.62
CA ARG A 18 22.98 -12.76 -1.65
C ARG A 18 22.19 -12.16 -2.80
N MET A 19 22.58 -10.97 -3.25
CA MET A 19 21.89 -10.26 -4.33
C MET A 19 22.31 -10.75 -5.72
N TYR A 20 23.57 -11.18 -5.88
CA TYR A 20 24.16 -11.51 -7.18
C TYR A 20 24.63 -12.96 -7.30
N SER A 21 24.23 -13.84 -6.39
CA SER A 21 24.58 -15.27 -6.46
C SER A 21 23.44 -16.13 -5.92
N CYS A 22 23.36 -17.36 -6.43
CA CYS A 22 22.50 -18.41 -5.94
C CYS A 22 23.32 -19.67 -5.61
N CYS A 23 22.68 -20.65 -5.00
CA CYS A 23 23.28 -21.96 -4.79
C CYS A 23 23.64 -22.60 -6.15
N ALA A 24 24.89 -23.06 -6.30
CA ALA A 24 25.35 -23.65 -7.55
C ALA A 24 24.62 -24.96 -7.90
N GLU A 25 24.22 -25.73 -6.89
CA GLU A 25 23.58 -27.04 -7.06
C GLU A 25 22.09 -26.94 -7.38
N CYS A 26 21.33 -26.13 -6.62
CA CYS A 26 19.87 -26.11 -6.74
C CYS A 26 19.28 -24.78 -7.20
N GLY A 27 20.11 -23.76 -7.43
CA GLY A 27 19.66 -22.44 -7.89
C GLY A 27 18.85 -21.62 -6.88
N SER A 28 18.66 -22.13 -5.65
CA SER A 28 17.91 -21.43 -4.59
C SER A 28 18.66 -20.21 -4.06
N ASP A 29 17.90 -19.29 -3.46
CA ASP A 29 18.43 -18.08 -2.85
C ASP A 29 19.37 -18.40 -1.67
N LEU A 30 20.27 -17.47 -1.39
CA LEU A 30 21.25 -17.57 -0.32
C LEU A 30 20.81 -16.81 0.93
N VAL A 31 21.09 -17.38 2.10
CA VAL A 31 20.80 -16.75 3.40
C VAL A 31 22.09 -16.53 4.19
N ALA A 32 22.18 -15.38 4.84
CA ALA A 32 23.25 -15.08 5.78
C ALA A 32 22.88 -15.64 7.16
N ARG A 33 23.81 -16.35 7.79
CA ARG A 33 23.67 -16.89 9.15
C ARG A 33 24.87 -16.45 9.99
N TRP A 34 24.64 -16.33 11.29
CA TRP A 34 25.70 -16.01 12.25
C TRP A 34 26.25 -17.31 12.85
N ASP A 35 27.55 -17.51 12.76
CA ASP A 35 28.26 -18.59 13.43
C ASP A 35 28.61 -18.18 14.87
N MET A 36 28.09 -18.90 15.85
CA MET A 36 28.34 -18.63 17.27
C MET A 36 29.75 -19.03 17.71
N VAL A 37 30.35 -20.05 17.06
CA VAL A 37 31.66 -20.59 17.42
C VAL A 37 32.74 -19.68 16.88
N GLU A 38 32.67 -19.39 15.59
CA GLU A 38 33.68 -18.57 14.91
C GLU A 38 33.39 -17.06 14.95
N LYS A 39 32.24 -16.67 15.53
CA LYS A 39 31.79 -15.28 15.68
C LYS A 39 31.82 -14.49 14.36
N ARG A 40 31.42 -15.13 13.25
CA ARG A 40 31.40 -14.53 11.91
C ARG A 40 30.12 -14.87 11.15
N THR A 41 29.76 -14.03 10.19
CA THR A 41 28.62 -14.27 9.30
C THR A 41 29.07 -15.13 8.13
N TYR A 42 28.26 -16.12 7.77
CA TYR A 42 28.49 -16.98 6.61
C TYR A 42 27.24 -17.09 5.76
N ILE A 43 27.42 -17.51 4.51
CA ILE A 43 26.34 -17.69 3.55
C ILE A 43 26.13 -19.19 3.31
N ILE A 44 24.87 -19.59 3.30
CA ILE A 44 24.43 -20.94 2.90
C ILE A 44 23.24 -20.87 1.96
N CYS A 45 23.00 -21.97 1.25
CA CYS A 45 21.77 -22.18 0.52
C CYS A 45 20.57 -22.17 1.49
N SER A 46 19.48 -21.52 1.08
CA SER A 46 18.23 -21.46 1.86
C SER A 46 17.55 -22.81 2.02
N ASN A 47 17.70 -23.72 1.03
CA ASN A 47 16.95 -24.97 0.96
C ASN A 47 17.68 -26.14 1.64
N ASN A 48 19.01 -26.24 1.48
CA ASN A 48 19.82 -27.30 2.06
C ASN A 48 21.18 -26.77 2.50
N LYS A 49 21.60 -27.10 3.73
CA LYS A 49 22.87 -26.65 4.31
C LYS A 49 24.09 -27.39 3.73
N GLU A 50 23.86 -28.59 3.20
CA GLU A 50 24.93 -29.44 2.67
C GLU A 50 25.43 -28.95 1.32
N HIS A 51 24.59 -28.29 0.52
CA HIS A 51 24.97 -27.80 -0.80
C HIS A 51 26.23 -26.93 -0.77
N GLU A 52 27.05 -27.11 -1.79
CA GLU A 52 28.32 -26.44 -1.98
C GLU A 52 28.30 -25.57 -3.24
N GLY A 53 29.20 -24.58 -3.27
CA GLY A 53 29.37 -23.71 -4.42
C GLY A 53 28.33 -22.58 -4.54
N LEU A 54 28.83 -21.45 -5.03
CA LEU A 54 28.03 -20.28 -5.37
C LEU A 54 28.11 -20.07 -6.88
N ARG A 55 26.96 -19.93 -7.53
CA ARG A 55 26.88 -19.53 -8.94
C ARG A 55 26.48 -18.06 -8.99
N LYS A 56 27.26 -17.22 -9.70
CA LYS A 56 26.85 -15.84 -9.97
C LYS A 56 25.57 -15.87 -10.81
N THR A 57 24.51 -15.27 -10.29
CA THR A 57 23.32 -14.97 -11.09
C THR A 57 23.64 -13.76 -11.93
N TRP A 58 23.68 -13.94 -13.26
CA TRP A 58 23.89 -12.83 -14.18
C TRP A 58 22.75 -11.81 -14.01
N PRO A 59 23.00 -10.51 -14.29
CA PRO A 59 22.02 -9.44 -14.16
C PRO A 59 20.70 -9.71 -14.88
N ASP A 60 20.70 -10.57 -15.92
CA ASP A 60 19.54 -10.87 -16.74
C ASP A 60 18.42 -11.60 -15.98
N ILE A 61 18.73 -12.46 -15.01
CA ILE A 61 17.69 -13.09 -14.17
C ILE A 61 17.06 -12.06 -13.21
N LEU A 62 17.85 -11.09 -12.74
CA LEU A 62 17.34 -9.97 -11.96
C LEU A 62 16.52 -9.01 -12.84
N LYS A 63 16.87 -8.90 -14.12
CA LYS A 63 16.12 -8.14 -15.12
C LYS A 63 14.78 -8.81 -15.42
N GLU A 64 14.75 -10.12 -15.66
CA GLU A 64 13.50 -10.90 -15.79
C GLU A 64 12.64 -10.83 -14.53
N LYS A 65 13.22 -11.02 -13.33
CA LYS A 65 12.47 -10.87 -12.08
C LYS A 65 11.94 -9.43 -11.94
N ARG A 66 12.74 -8.41 -12.25
CA ARG A 66 12.28 -7.01 -12.26
C ARG A 66 11.23 -6.75 -13.33
N GLU A 67 11.28 -7.39 -14.48
CA GLU A 67 10.28 -7.28 -15.56
C GLU A 67 8.98 -7.97 -15.17
N VAL A 68 9.03 -9.12 -14.50
CA VAL A 68 7.85 -9.81 -13.94
C VAL A 68 7.21 -9.02 -12.79
N PHE A 69 8.01 -8.39 -11.93
CA PHE A 69 7.51 -7.51 -10.85
C PHE A 69 7.25 -6.07 -11.30
N SER A 70 7.78 -5.67 -12.44
CA SER A 70 7.40 -4.47 -13.17
C SER A 70 6.08 -4.79 -13.87
N MET A 71 4.99 -4.78 -13.11
CA MET A 71 3.69 -4.68 -13.74
C MET A 71 3.72 -3.45 -14.64
N ASP A 72 3.57 -3.67 -15.95
CA ASP A 72 3.21 -2.62 -16.88
C ASP A 72 1.91 -2.02 -16.33
N SER A 73 2.00 -0.87 -15.65
CA SER A 73 0.90 -0.24 -14.92
C SER A 73 -0.30 0.05 -15.82
N THR A 74 -0.07 0.02 -17.13
CA THR A 74 -1.05 0.18 -18.20
C THR A 74 -1.81 -1.09 -18.56
N ALA A 75 -1.37 -2.29 -18.13
CA ALA A 75 -2.05 -3.54 -18.45
C ALA A 75 -3.50 -3.55 -17.95
N LEU A 76 -3.77 -2.92 -16.81
CA LEU A 76 -5.12 -2.74 -16.28
C LEU A 76 -5.96 -1.72 -17.08
N MET A 77 -5.33 -0.74 -17.73
CA MET A 77 -6.01 0.21 -18.61
C MET A 77 -6.38 -0.41 -19.96
N LYS A 78 -5.78 -1.56 -20.32
CA LYS A 78 -6.09 -2.33 -21.54
C LYS A 78 -7.22 -3.35 -21.34
N LEU A 79 -7.72 -3.51 -20.11
CA LEU A 79 -8.86 -4.38 -19.84
C LEU A 79 -10.15 -3.80 -20.44
N ASP A 80 -10.96 -4.68 -21.01
CA ASP A 80 -12.29 -4.34 -21.48
C ASP A 80 -13.30 -4.32 -20.31
N LYS A 81 -14.49 -3.79 -20.59
CA LYS A 81 -15.58 -3.71 -19.60
C LYS A 81 -15.94 -5.09 -19.01
N PRO A 82 -16.11 -6.16 -19.82
CA PRO A 82 -16.34 -7.51 -19.30
C PRO A 82 -15.24 -8.01 -18.36
N GLY A 83 -13.96 -7.82 -18.72
CA GLY A 83 -12.84 -8.22 -17.89
C GLY A 83 -12.82 -7.50 -16.53
N MET A 84 -13.13 -6.20 -16.50
CA MET A 84 -13.22 -5.46 -15.24
C MET A 84 -14.40 -5.90 -14.36
N VAL A 85 -15.56 -6.23 -14.96
CA VAL A 85 -16.70 -6.79 -14.22
C VAL A 85 -16.29 -8.09 -13.52
N ALA A 86 -15.61 -8.99 -14.23
CA ALA A 86 -15.12 -10.24 -13.63
C ALA A 86 -14.16 -10.00 -12.44
N ARG A 87 -13.29 -8.98 -12.53
CA ARG A 87 -12.42 -8.60 -11.39
C ARG A 87 -13.22 -8.07 -10.19
N ILE A 88 -14.25 -7.27 -10.44
CA ILE A 88 -15.13 -6.77 -9.37
C ILE A 88 -15.86 -7.91 -8.68
N GLU A 89 -16.31 -8.93 -9.42
CA GLU A 89 -16.96 -10.11 -8.84
C GLU A 89 -16.01 -10.96 -7.99
N GLN A 90 -14.72 -10.97 -8.32
CA GLN A 90 -13.68 -11.65 -7.53
C GLN A 90 -13.23 -10.83 -6.30
N ALA A 91 -13.43 -9.52 -6.32
CA ALA A 91 -13.02 -8.64 -5.22
C ALA A 91 -13.90 -8.84 -3.97
N LYS A 92 -13.29 -8.67 -2.79
CA LYS A 92 -13.99 -8.77 -1.51
C LYS A 92 -14.60 -7.42 -1.14
N TRP A 93 -15.92 -7.32 -1.21
CA TRP A 93 -16.66 -6.11 -0.85
C TRP A 93 -17.22 -6.19 0.58
N PRO A 94 -17.38 -5.05 1.29
CA PRO A 94 -17.99 -5.03 2.62
C PRO A 94 -19.45 -5.50 2.64
N GLY A 95 -20.14 -5.46 1.50
CA GLY A 95 -21.50 -5.92 1.32
C GLY A 95 -21.78 -6.19 -0.17
N GLU A 96 -22.98 -6.67 -0.48
CA GLU A 96 -23.39 -6.89 -1.86
C GLU A 96 -23.54 -5.55 -2.60
N LEU A 97 -22.88 -5.45 -3.76
CA LEU A 97 -22.97 -4.28 -4.62
C LEU A 97 -24.24 -4.33 -5.47
N LYS A 98 -24.98 -3.22 -5.49
CA LYS A 98 -26.10 -3.04 -6.44
C LYS A 98 -25.57 -2.97 -7.88
N PRO A 99 -26.36 -3.35 -8.89
CA PRO A 99 -25.94 -3.26 -10.29
C PRO A 99 -25.44 -1.87 -10.71
N GLU A 100 -26.09 -0.81 -10.21
CA GLU A 100 -25.69 0.59 -10.46
C GLU A 100 -24.33 0.93 -9.83
N GLU A 101 -24.10 0.49 -8.59
CA GLU A 101 -22.82 0.67 -7.90
C GLU A 101 -21.69 -0.09 -8.62
N LYS A 102 -21.96 -1.32 -9.08
CA LYS A 102 -21.01 -2.09 -9.90
C LYS A 102 -20.65 -1.34 -11.17
N ALA A 103 -21.62 -0.81 -11.91
CA ALA A 103 -21.37 -0.05 -13.13
C ALA A 103 -20.47 1.17 -12.86
N LEU A 104 -20.74 1.91 -11.77
CA LEU A 104 -19.94 3.07 -11.39
C LEU A 104 -18.51 2.67 -10.97
N VAL A 105 -18.35 1.58 -10.23
CA VAL A 105 -17.03 1.02 -9.87
C VAL A 105 -16.25 0.61 -11.11
N VAL A 106 -16.88 -0.08 -12.08
CA VAL A 106 -16.24 -0.45 -13.36
C VAL A 106 -15.72 0.80 -14.06
N THR A 107 -16.56 1.83 -14.19
CA THR A 107 -16.20 3.09 -14.87
C THR A 107 -15.01 3.75 -14.20
N VAL A 108 -15.02 3.91 -12.88
CA VAL A 108 -13.90 4.51 -12.12
C VAL A 108 -12.64 3.64 -12.22
N ALA A 109 -12.78 2.32 -12.11
CA ALA A 109 -11.66 1.39 -12.19
C ALA A 109 -10.98 1.44 -13.55
N LEU A 110 -11.73 1.44 -14.65
CA LEU A 110 -11.18 1.58 -16.00
C LEU A 110 -10.58 2.97 -16.22
N SER A 111 -11.27 4.03 -15.80
CA SER A 111 -10.84 5.43 -16.05
C SER A 111 -9.47 5.73 -15.44
N TYR A 112 -9.21 5.19 -14.24
CA TYR A 112 -7.94 5.39 -13.55
C TYR A 112 -7.03 4.17 -13.60
N GLY A 113 -7.42 3.08 -14.24
CA GLY A 113 -6.71 1.80 -14.21
C GLY A 113 -6.50 1.30 -12.77
N LEU A 114 -7.51 1.39 -11.90
CA LEU A 114 -7.51 0.88 -10.53
C LEU A 114 -7.96 -0.57 -10.48
N ASP A 115 -7.41 -1.34 -9.54
CA ASP A 115 -7.73 -2.75 -9.35
C ASP A 115 -8.50 -3.01 -8.04
N PRO A 116 -9.78 -3.38 -8.13
CA PRO A 116 -10.58 -3.76 -6.96
C PRO A 116 -10.00 -4.95 -6.19
N ILE A 117 -9.32 -5.89 -6.86
CA ILE A 117 -8.74 -7.08 -6.21
C ILE A 117 -7.57 -6.69 -5.30
N LEU A 118 -6.81 -5.66 -5.68
CA LEU A 118 -5.71 -5.11 -4.87
C LEU A 118 -6.21 -4.11 -3.79
N ASN A 119 -7.53 -4.03 -3.59
CA ASN A 119 -8.18 -3.13 -2.65
C ASN A 119 -7.82 -1.66 -2.91
N GLU A 120 -7.66 -1.27 -4.17
CA GLU A 120 -7.39 0.11 -4.58
C GLU A 120 -8.66 0.94 -4.69
N LEU A 121 -9.80 0.28 -4.89
CA LEU A 121 -11.10 0.88 -4.98
C LEU A 121 -12.05 0.16 -4.03
N SER A 122 -12.79 0.94 -3.24
CA SER A 122 -13.82 0.45 -2.33
C SER A 122 -15.11 1.24 -2.51
N ILE A 123 -16.22 0.81 -1.92
CA ILE A 123 -17.46 1.59 -1.87
C ILE A 123 -17.62 2.20 -0.49
N TYR A 124 -17.86 3.51 -0.44
CA TYR A 124 -18.17 4.24 0.78
C TYR A 124 -19.40 5.12 0.56
N GLN A 125 -20.46 4.88 1.34
CA GLN A 125 -21.73 5.60 1.24
C GLN A 125 -22.31 5.60 -0.20
N GLY A 126 -22.26 4.46 -0.88
CA GLY A 126 -22.77 4.30 -2.26
C GLY A 126 -21.89 4.92 -3.35
N ARG A 127 -20.70 5.43 -3.01
CA ARG A 127 -19.77 6.05 -3.97
C ARG A 127 -18.44 5.29 -4.03
N PRO A 128 -17.83 5.11 -5.21
CA PRO A 128 -16.47 4.59 -5.29
C PRO A 128 -15.50 5.52 -4.59
N TYR A 129 -14.63 4.91 -3.81
CA TYR A 129 -13.66 5.58 -2.98
C TYR A 129 -12.28 4.98 -3.25
N PRO A 130 -11.36 5.72 -3.89
CA PRO A 130 -9.98 5.31 -4.03
C PRO A 130 -9.35 5.19 -2.64
N THR A 131 -8.84 3.99 -2.33
CA THR A 131 -8.20 3.70 -1.06
C THR A 131 -6.76 4.22 -1.05
N ILE A 132 -6.10 4.17 0.10
CA ILE A 132 -4.71 4.57 0.22
C ILE A 132 -3.77 3.77 -0.71
N ASN A 133 -4.09 2.52 -1.00
CA ASN A 133 -3.31 1.68 -1.94
C ASN A 133 -3.33 2.26 -3.35
N ALA A 134 -4.48 2.77 -3.81
CA ALA A 134 -4.58 3.47 -5.07
C ALA A 134 -3.65 4.68 -5.09
N TRP A 135 -3.65 5.49 -4.02
CA TRP A 135 -2.81 6.67 -3.93
C TRP A 135 -1.32 6.34 -3.98
N TYR A 136 -0.87 5.29 -3.30
CA TYR A 136 0.52 4.85 -3.36
C TYR A 136 0.95 4.42 -4.75
N ARG A 137 0.17 3.57 -5.42
CA ARG A 137 0.53 3.14 -6.77
C ARG A 137 0.48 4.31 -7.75
N LYS A 138 -0.59 5.11 -7.71
CA LYS A 138 -0.77 6.25 -8.61
C LYS A 138 0.29 7.32 -8.41
N SER A 139 0.73 7.58 -7.19
CA SER A 139 1.85 8.50 -6.96
C SER A 139 3.16 7.98 -7.54
N GLN A 140 3.43 6.68 -7.41
CA GLN A 140 4.63 6.05 -7.99
C GLN A 140 4.62 6.11 -9.52
N GLU A 141 3.47 5.89 -10.15
CA GLU A 141 3.31 5.99 -11.62
C GLU A 141 3.62 7.39 -12.17
N THR A 142 3.45 8.44 -11.38
CA THR A 142 3.82 9.80 -11.82
C THR A 142 5.34 9.98 -11.95
N GLY A 143 6.15 9.14 -11.30
CA GLY A 143 7.59 9.33 -11.15
C GLY A 143 7.99 10.52 -10.26
N GLN A 144 7.02 11.24 -9.70
CA GLN A 144 7.22 12.44 -8.88
C GLN A 144 7.16 12.18 -7.37
N PHE A 145 6.76 10.99 -6.95
CA PHE A 145 6.82 10.59 -5.54
C PHE A 145 8.28 10.49 -5.08
N ASP A 146 8.61 11.19 -3.99
CA ASP A 146 9.99 11.31 -3.49
C ASP A 146 10.16 10.76 -2.06
N GLY A 147 9.07 10.33 -1.43
CA GLY A 147 9.08 9.74 -0.10
C GLY A 147 7.90 10.20 0.74
N MET A 148 7.75 9.53 1.87
CA MET A 148 6.74 9.85 2.88
C MET A 148 7.26 9.46 4.25
N ASP A 149 6.92 10.23 5.26
CA ASP A 149 7.26 9.98 6.66
C ASP A 149 6.03 10.23 7.51
N SER A 150 5.76 9.32 8.43
CA SER A 150 4.61 9.35 9.35
C SER A 150 5.13 9.22 10.77
N ARG A 151 4.65 10.08 11.66
CA ARG A 151 5.00 10.02 13.08
C ARG A 151 3.87 10.51 13.98
N PRO A 152 3.85 10.08 15.26
CA PRO A 152 3.05 10.74 16.27
C PRO A 152 3.36 12.25 16.32
N ALA A 153 2.32 13.03 16.62
CA ALA A 153 2.48 14.46 16.87
C ALA A 153 3.27 14.70 18.15
N THR A 154 4.16 15.71 18.12
CA THR A 154 4.88 16.19 19.29
C THR A 154 3.94 16.87 20.29
N LYS A 155 4.39 17.05 21.54
CA LYS A 155 3.61 17.76 22.58
C LYS A 155 3.15 19.14 22.11
N LYS A 156 4.07 19.93 21.54
CA LYS A 156 3.79 21.25 21.00
C LYS A 156 2.74 21.23 19.89
N GLU A 157 2.84 20.30 18.94
CA GLU A 157 1.86 20.17 17.85
C GLU A 157 0.47 19.75 18.36
N ARG A 158 0.41 18.95 19.44
CA ARG A 158 -0.87 18.59 20.08
C ARG A 158 -1.51 19.80 20.76
N GLU A 159 -0.72 20.60 21.46
CA GLU A 159 -1.17 21.86 22.08
C GLU A 159 -1.69 22.85 21.03
N GLU A 160 -0.90 23.09 19.97
CA GLU A 160 -1.27 24.01 18.87
C GLU A 160 -2.56 23.59 18.14
N ARG A 161 -2.91 22.30 18.17
CA ARG A 161 -4.11 21.75 17.51
C ARG A 161 -5.25 21.43 18.46
N ASN A 162 -5.16 21.84 19.73
CA ASN A 162 -6.16 21.59 20.78
C ASN A 162 -6.58 20.10 20.81
N VAL A 163 -5.59 19.21 20.86
CA VAL A 163 -5.83 17.77 21.00
C VAL A 163 -5.93 17.44 22.47
N GLU A 164 -7.05 16.83 22.84
CA GLU A 164 -7.33 16.41 24.22
C GLU A 164 -6.39 15.29 24.67
N GLU A 165 -6.29 15.10 25.98
CA GLU A 165 -5.62 13.93 26.55
C GLU A 165 -6.42 12.68 26.18
N GLY A 166 -5.74 11.57 25.84
CA GLY A 166 -6.39 10.34 25.33
C GLY A 166 -6.55 10.28 23.80
N ASP A 167 -6.65 11.42 23.12
CA ASP A 167 -6.75 11.45 21.65
C ASP A 167 -5.43 11.08 20.95
N TYR A 168 -5.55 10.44 19.79
CA TYR A 168 -4.41 10.11 18.94
C TYR A 168 -4.27 11.18 17.85
N LEU A 169 -3.05 11.68 17.64
CA LEU A 169 -2.73 12.62 16.58
C LEU A 169 -1.44 12.19 15.87
N TYR A 170 -1.53 12.04 14.55
CA TYR A 170 -0.41 11.72 13.67
C TYR A 170 -0.20 12.82 12.64
N ARG A 171 1.06 13.05 12.33
CA ARG A 171 1.51 13.94 11.26
C ARG A 171 2.17 13.10 10.18
N CYS A 172 1.79 13.34 8.94
CA CYS A 172 2.46 12.74 7.79
C CYS A 172 2.93 13.83 6.84
N GLU A 173 4.15 13.68 6.36
CA GLU A 173 4.77 14.49 5.32
C GLU A 173 4.97 13.66 4.07
N VAL A 174 4.53 14.19 2.92
CA VAL A 174 4.77 13.59 1.61
C VAL A 174 5.62 14.53 0.80
N TRP A 175 6.72 14.02 0.25
CA TRP A 175 7.61 14.76 -0.63
C TRP A 175 7.32 14.44 -2.09
N ARG A 176 7.29 15.50 -2.89
CA ARG A 176 7.13 15.44 -4.34
C ARG A 176 8.32 16.11 -4.98
N LYS A 177 8.90 15.48 -6.00
CA LYS A 177 10.04 16.03 -6.74
C LYS A 177 9.70 17.42 -7.28
N GLY A 178 10.57 18.38 -7.00
CA GLY A 178 10.42 19.78 -7.40
C GLY A 178 9.55 20.64 -6.47
N ALA A 179 8.94 20.07 -5.41
CA ALA A 179 8.29 20.86 -4.37
C ALA A 179 9.35 21.38 -3.37
N SER A 180 9.22 22.64 -2.95
CA SER A 180 10.12 23.24 -1.95
C SER A 180 9.82 22.80 -0.51
N HIS A 181 8.61 22.33 -0.25
CA HIS A 181 8.13 21.92 1.06
C HIS A 181 7.28 20.66 0.94
N PRO A 182 7.26 19.80 1.99
CA PRO A 182 6.40 18.63 2.00
C PRO A 182 4.92 19.01 2.13
N PHE A 183 4.07 18.14 1.59
CA PHE A 183 2.63 18.23 1.78
C PHE A 183 2.26 17.55 3.10
N VAL A 184 1.69 18.30 4.03
CA VAL A 184 1.41 17.83 5.39
C VAL A 184 -0.05 17.37 5.54
N GLY A 185 -0.25 16.13 5.97
CA GLY A 185 -1.53 15.55 6.38
C GLY A 185 -1.59 15.28 7.88
N TRP A 186 -2.77 15.43 8.47
CA TRP A 186 -2.99 15.18 9.89
C TRP A 186 -4.07 14.11 10.06
N GLY A 187 -3.76 13.07 10.83
CA GLY A 187 -4.71 12.06 11.26
C GLY A 187 -5.08 12.33 12.70
N ARG A 188 -6.37 12.31 13.02
CA ARG A 188 -6.87 12.33 14.40
C ARG A 188 -7.82 11.15 14.59
N VAL A 189 -7.71 10.49 15.73
CA VAL A 189 -8.70 9.52 16.22
C VAL A 189 -9.02 9.95 17.64
N LYS A 190 -10.29 10.25 17.90
CA LYS A 190 -10.71 10.60 19.25
C LYS A 190 -10.73 9.39 20.16
N GLU A 191 -10.48 9.56 21.46
CA GLU A 191 -10.65 8.48 22.44
C GLU A 191 -12.09 7.93 22.43
N GLU A 192 -13.08 8.81 22.24
CA GLU A 192 -14.48 8.42 22.08
C GLU A 192 -14.70 7.45 20.91
N GLU A 193 -13.93 7.58 19.82
CA GLU A 193 -14.03 6.68 18.65
C GLU A 193 -13.52 5.27 18.97
N THR A 194 -12.64 5.11 19.97
CA THR A 194 -12.05 3.82 20.35
C THR A 194 -12.96 2.99 21.23
N GLN A 195 -13.98 3.60 21.84
CA GLN A 195 -14.90 2.91 22.73
C GLN A 195 -15.93 2.03 21.99
N PRO A 196 -16.37 0.90 22.56
CA PRO A 196 -17.49 0.11 22.06
C PRO A 196 -18.79 0.92 22.00
N GLY A 197 -19.46 0.91 20.84
CA GLY A 197 -20.73 1.59 20.60
C GLY A 197 -20.65 3.07 20.28
N SER A 198 -19.48 3.59 19.91
CA SER A 198 -19.26 5.00 19.58
C SER A 198 -20.04 5.52 18.36
N ARG A 199 -20.71 4.66 17.58
CA ARG A 199 -21.54 5.08 16.43
C ARG A 199 -23.03 5.26 16.75
N LYS A 200 -23.58 4.59 17.79
CA LYS A 200 -24.99 4.70 18.21
C LYS A 200 -25.16 4.32 19.68
N GLN A 201 -25.86 5.15 20.45
CA GLN A 201 -26.24 4.86 21.83
C GLN A 201 -27.08 3.57 21.87
N GLY A 202 -26.57 2.53 22.57
CA GLY A 202 -27.23 1.23 22.71
C GLY A 202 -26.75 0.12 21.77
N ASP A 203 -25.83 0.38 20.85
CA ASP A 203 -25.26 -0.64 19.95
C ASP A 203 -23.82 -0.97 20.34
N SER A 204 -23.61 -2.01 21.15
CA SER A 204 -22.29 -2.47 21.62
C SER A 204 -21.39 -3.06 20.51
N THR A 205 -21.88 -3.16 19.28
CA THR A 205 -21.19 -3.83 18.16
C THR A 205 -20.79 -2.89 17.02
N SER A 206 -21.31 -1.65 17.02
CA SER A 206 -21.23 -0.73 15.87
C SER A 206 -19.87 -0.09 15.59
N THR A 207 -18.87 -0.27 16.45
CA THR A 207 -17.57 0.38 16.25
C THR A 207 -16.74 -0.35 15.20
N TYR A 208 -16.05 0.41 14.34
CA TYR A 208 -15.13 -0.16 13.36
C TYR A 208 -13.93 -0.79 14.08
N LYS A 209 -13.92 -2.12 14.22
CA LYS A 209 -12.94 -2.90 15.00
C LYS A 209 -11.47 -2.46 14.85
N PRO A 210 -10.99 -2.06 13.66
CA PRO A 210 -9.61 -1.56 13.53
C PRO A 210 -9.30 -0.32 14.37
N ILE A 211 -10.24 0.60 14.57
CA ILE A 211 -10.05 1.79 15.43
C ILE A 211 -9.90 1.38 16.90
N GLN A 212 -10.62 0.35 17.34
CA GLN A 212 -10.55 -0.11 18.73
C GLN A 212 -9.27 -0.89 19.01
N ASN A 213 -8.92 -1.80 18.09
CA ASN A 213 -7.77 -2.69 18.26
C ASN A 213 -6.44 -1.97 18.07
N ASN A 214 -6.41 -0.98 17.16
CA ASN A 214 -5.19 -0.25 16.84
C ASN A 214 -5.51 1.19 16.39
N PRO A 215 -5.95 2.05 17.33
CA PRO A 215 -6.28 3.45 17.02
C PRO A 215 -5.10 4.23 16.45
N ASP A 216 -3.90 3.90 16.91
CA ASP A 216 -2.64 4.48 16.48
C ASP A 216 -2.40 4.26 14.98
N ARG A 217 -2.48 3.00 14.52
CA ARG A 217 -2.37 2.65 13.09
C ARG A 217 -3.48 3.26 12.24
N MET A 218 -4.69 3.44 12.78
CA MET A 218 -5.75 4.14 12.05
C MET A 218 -5.45 5.63 11.92
N CYS A 219 -4.96 6.25 12.99
CA CYS A 219 -4.55 7.64 13.02
C CYS A 219 -3.45 7.91 11.99
N GLU A 220 -2.43 7.06 11.97
CA GLU A 220 -1.37 7.06 10.97
C GLU A 220 -1.93 7.00 9.54
N LYS A 221 -2.74 5.99 9.21
CA LYS A 221 -3.36 5.84 7.88
C LYS A 221 -4.19 7.05 7.46
N ARG A 222 -4.93 7.67 8.40
CA ARG A 222 -5.69 8.90 8.13
C ARG A 222 -4.74 10.06 7.77
N SER A 223 -3.62 10.18 8.47
CA SER A 223 -2.60 11.21 8.20
C SER A 223 -1.96 11.02 6.83
N GLU A 224 -1.56 9.81 6.49
CA GLU A 224 -0.97 9.45 5.20
C GLU A 224 -1.95 9.75 4.05
N MET A 225 -3.20 9.29 4.17
CA MET A 225 -4.23 9.54 3.17
C MET A 225 -4.46 11.03 2.93
N GLN A 226 -4.50 11.85 3.99
CA GLN A 226 -4.64 13.31 3.84
C GLN A 226 -3.42 13.94 3.17
N ALA A 227 -2.20 13.54 3.55
CA ALA A 227 -0.97 14.06 2.96
C ALA A 227 -0.89 13.72 1.47
N MET A 228 -1.21 12.47 1.13
CA MET A 228 -1.21 11.97 -0.25
C MET A 228 -2.22 12.70 -1.13
N ARG A 229 -3.44 12.96 -0.64
CA ARG A 229 -4.47 13.74 -1.36
C ARG A 229 -4.08 15.20 -1.62
N LYS A 230 -3.22 15.76 -0.78
CA LYS A 230 -2.68 17.11 -0.98
C LYS A 230 -1.53 17.12 -1.99
N ALA A 231 -0.68 16.10 -1.95
CA ALA A 231 0.49 15.99 -2.83
C ALA A 231 0.13 15.57 -4.27
N PHE A 232 -0.83 14.64 -4.39
CA PHE A 232 -1.29 14.06 -5.64
C PHE A 232 -2.79 14.23 -5.75
N SER A 233 -3.28 14.56 -6.94
CA SER A 233 -4.71 14.65 -7.23
C SER A 233 -5.08 13.53 -8.18
N ILE A 234 -6.01 12.67 -7.76
CA ILE A 234 -6.75 11.78 -8.64
C ILE A 234 -8.08 12.51 -8.86
N PRO A 235 -8.29 13.14 -10.04
CA PRO A 235 -9.55 13.82 -10.31
C PRO A 235 -10.69 12.80 -10.21
N MET A 236 -11.92 13.27 -9.99
CA MET A 236 -13.09 12.43 -10.21
C MET A 236 -13.36 12.40 -11.71
N PRO A 237 -13.73 11.25 -12.31
CA PRO A 237 -14.07 11.24 -13.71
C PRO A 237 -15.34 12.06 -13.85
N THR A 238 -15.29 13.16 -14.60
CA THR A 238 -16.39 14.12 -14.75
C THR A 238 -17.54 13.59 -15.61
N MET A 239 -17.70 12.26 -15.74
CA MET A 239 -18.89 11.71 -16.38
C MET A 239 -20.11 12.19 -15.59
N SER A 240 -21.00 12.91 -16.26
CA SER A 240 -22.26 13.29 -15.64
C SER A 240 -23.00 12.00 -15.27
N PHE A 241 -23.70 11.99 -14.13
CA PHE A 241 -24.42 10.80 -13.67
C PHE A 241 -25.44 10.31 -14.71
N GLU A 242 -25.86 11.21 -15.60
CA GLU A 242 -26.78 11.04 -16.73
C GLU A 242 -26.15 10.31 -17.93
N GLU A 243 -24.82 10.32 -18.05
CA GLU A 243 -24.07 9.65 -19.13
C GLU A 243 -23.69 8.21 -18.77
N ILE A 244 -23.96 7.76 -17.55
CA ILE A 244 -23.69 6.38 -17.13
C ILE A 244 -24.75 5.47 -17.77
N PRO A 245 -24.38 4.57 -18.72
CA PRO A 245 -25.35 3.70 -19.37
C PRO A 245 -25.95 2.75 -18.33
N GLY A 246 -27.25 2.86 -18.08
CA GLY A 246 -28.00 1.96 -17.18
C GLY A 246 -28.56 2.60 -15.91
N VAL A 247 -28.26 3.87 -15.62
CA VAL A 247 -28.95 4.62 -14.57
C VAL A 247 -30.17 5.30 -15.19
N GLY A 248 -31.37 4.83 -14.83
CA GLY A 248 -32.61 5.42 -15.31
C GLY A 248 -32.65 6.92 -15.01
N LYS A 249 -33.16 7.73 -15.95
CA LYS A 249 -33.34 9.17 -15.75
C LYS A 249 -34.10 9.39 -14.45
N VAL A 250 -33.46 10.01 -13.46
CA VAL A 250 -34.13 10.44 -12.24
C VAL A 250 -35.00 11.62 -12.66
N ASN A 251 -36.31 11.39 -12.80
CA ASN A 251 -37.27 12.46 -13.05
C ASN A 251 -37.27 13.38 -11.83
N THR A 252 -36.59 14.52 -11.94
CA THR A 252 -36.77 15.64 -11.02
C THR A 252 -38.07 16.34 -11.39
N THR A 253 -39.14 16.02 -10.66
CA THR A 253 -40.36 16.85 -10.54
C THR A 253 -40.21 17.83 -9.41
#